data_AF-A0A7C2U6F9-F1
#
_entry.id   AF-A0A7C2U6F9-F1
#
_cell.length_a   1.000
_cell.length_b   1.000
_cell.length_c   1.000
_cell.angle_alpha   90.00
_cell.angle_beta   90.00
_cell.angle_gamma   90.00
#
_symmetry.space_group_name_H-M   'P 1'
#
loop_
_entity.id
_entity.type
_entity.pdbx_description
1 polymer ?
#
loop_
_entity_poly.entity_id
_entity_poly.type
_entity_poly.pdbx_seq_one_letter_code
_entity_poly.pdbx_strand_id
1 'polypeptide(L)'
;MFHEIYTISDFEVVAPYTLRTRFNDNSIKLINFWPMLRGELYGPLRDLDFFNQVCLDDEAGTLVWPNEADFDPAILHDWDKVGAAMIAMANSWPEPIRNDSLSTTETVAQQESVIY
;
A
#
# COMPACT_ATOMS: atom_id res chain seq x y z
N MET A 1 6.80 27.27 -14.31
CA MET A 1 6.13 26.05 -14.79
C MET A 1 5.36 25.52 -13.60
N PHE A 2 4.02 25.57 -13.65
CA PHE A 2 3.21 24.99 -12.59
C PHE A 2 3.16 23.49 -12.89
N HIS A 3 3.83 22.69 -12.09
CA HIS A 3 3.39 21.30 -11.97
C HIS A 3 1.99 21.40 -11.35
N GLU A 4 0.95 20.94 -12.06
CA GLU A 4 -0.36 20.80 -11.44
C GLU A 4 -0.20 19.77 -10.31
N ILE A 5 -0.06 20.29 -9.10
CA ILE A 5 -0.02 19.47 -7.89
C ILE A 5 -1.47 19.10 -7.63
N TYR A 6 -1.82 17.87 -7.99
CA TYR A 6 -3.07 17.28 -7.58
C TYR A 6 -2.99 17.01 -6.08
N THR A 7 -4.02 17.41 -5.34
CA THR A 7 -4.18 17.07 -3.93
C THR A 7 -5.54 16.46 -3.71
N ILE A 8 -5.62 15.57 -2.73
CA ILE A 8 -6.87 14.94 -2.33
C ILE A 8 -7.56 15.88 -1.35
N SER A 9 -8.83 16.18 -1.61
CA SER A 9 -9.66 17.08 -0.82
C SER A 9 -10.65 16.35 0.08
N ASP A 10 -10.97 15.11 -0.26
CA ASP A 10 -11.92 14.27 0.47
C ASP A 10 -11.78 12.81 0.00
N PHE A 11 -12.15 11.86 0.85
CA PHE A 11 -12.23 10.46 0.46
C PHE A 11 -13.33 9.72 1.24
N GLU A 12 -13.81 8.63 0.65
CA GLU A 12 -14.82 7.76 1.25
C GLU A 12 -14.48 6.29 0.99
N VAL A 13 -14.56 5.45 2.03
CA VAL A 13 -14.44 4.00 1.90
C VAL A 13 -15.80 3.46 1.44
N VAL A 14 -15.90 3.01 0.18
CA VAL A 14 -17.19 2.58 -0.41
C VAL A 14 -17.32 1.06 -0.53
N ALA A 15 -16.21 0.33 -0.47
CA ALA A 15 -16.16 -1.13 -0.46
C ALA A 15 -14.81 -1.60 0.11
N PRO A 16 -14.63 -2.91 0.43
CA PRO A 16 -13.34 -3.42 0.88
C PRO A 16 -12.20 -3.03 -0.05
N TYR A 17 -11.13 -2.44 0.51
CA TYR A 17 -9.95 -1.94 -0.21
C TYR A 17 -10.24 -0.92 -1.32
N THR A 18 -11.44 -0.35 -1.36
CA THR A 18 -11.88 0.54 -2.43
C THR A 18 -12.24 1.90 -1.87
N LEU A 19 -11.50 2.92 -2.31
CA LEU A 19 -11.74 4.30 -1.92
C LEU A 19 -12.29 5.09 -3.09
N ARG A 20 -13.27 5.93 -2.79
CA ARG A 20 -13.69 7.04 -3.64
C ARG A 20 -12.92 8.27 -3.20
N THR A 21 -12.00 8.75 -4.03
CA THR A 21 -11.17 9.93 -3.74
C THR A 21 -11.63 11.13 -4.57
N ARG A 22 -11.71 12.31 -3.95
CA ARG A 22 -12.02 13.58 -4.62
C ARG A 22 -10.79 14.47 -4.61
N PHE A 23 -10.40 14.96 -5.77
CA PHE A 23 -9.26 15.84 -5.94
C PHE A 23 -9.66 17.32 -5.93
N ASN A 24 -8.67 18.19 -5.78
CA ASN A 24 -8.83 19.65 -5.78
C ASN A 24 -9.43 20.23 -7.09
N ASP A 25 -9.33 19.51 -8.20
CA ASP A 25 -9.95 19.84 -9.49
C ASP A 25 -11.42 19.40 -9.61
N ASN A 26 -12.01 18.89 -8.51
CA ASN A 26 -13.32 18.25 -8.42
C ASN A 26 -13.45 16.91 -9.17
N SER A 27 -12.37 16.35 -9.70
CA SER A 27 -12.39 15.00 -10.23
C SER A 27 -12.59 13.99 -9.10
N ILE A 28 -13.24 12.88 -9.43
CA ILE A 28 -13.51 11.79 -8.50
C ILE A 28 -12.97 10.50 -9.11
N LYS A 29 -12.22 9.73 -8.33
CA LYS A 29 -11.69 8.43 -8.73
C LYS A 29 -12.16 7.36 -7.77
N LEU A 30 -12.52 6.21 -8.34
CA LEU A 30 -12.88 5.02 -7.59
C LEU A 30 -11.76 4.01 -7.81
N ILE A 31 -10.98 3.74 -6.75
CA ILE A 31 -9.74 2.98 -6.86
C ILE A 31 -9.82 1.78 -5.90
N ASN A 32 -9.65 0.58 -6.45
CA ASN A 32 -9.44 -0.64 -5.67
C ASN A 32 -7.93 -0.85 -5.49
N PHE A 33 -7.48 -0.71 -4.25
CA PHE A 33 -6.07 -0.78 -3.87
C PHE A 33 -5.57 -2.22 -3.72
N TRP A 34 -6.46 -3.22 -3.57
CA TRP A 34 -6.09 -4.62 -3.32
C TRP A 34 -4.94 -5.15 -4.20
N PRO A 35 -4.92 -4.94 -5.53
CA PRO A 35 -3.87 -5.47 -6.39
C PRO A 35 -2.48 -4.87 -6.12
N MET A 36 -2.43 -3.69 -5.48
CA MET A 36 -1.21 -2.98 -5.11
C MET A 36 -0.69 -3.27 -3.70
N LEU A 37 -1.46 -3.95 -2.85
CA LEU A 37 -1.08 -4.21 -1.45
C LEU A 37 -0.06 -5.36 -1.39
N ARG A 38 1.18 -5.05 -1.76
CA ARG A 38 2.31 -5.98 -1.89
C ARG A 38 3.59 -5.36 -1.32
N GLY A 39 4.61 -6.19 -1.11
CA GLY A 39 5.87 -5.76 -0.50
C GLY A 39 5.74 -5.46 0.99
N GLU A 40 6.82 -4.97 1.58
CA GLU A 40 6.91 -4.75 3.02
C GLU A 40 6.09 -3.53 3.50
N LEU A 41 6.01 -2.49 2.66
CA LEU A 41 5.31 -1.24 3.01
C LEU A 41 3.78 -1.35 2.84
N TYR A 42 3.29 -1.83 1.69
CA TYR A 42 1.84 -1.90 1.42
C TYR A 42 1.23 -3.26 1.78
N GLY A 43 2.06 -4.27 1.99
CA GLY A 43 1.61 -5.61 2.38
C GLY A 43 0.73 -5.66 3.64
N PRO A 44 1.09 -4.97 4.74
CA PRO A 44 0.28 -4.90 5.95
C PRO A 44 -1.13 -4.35 5.75
N LEU A 45 -1.34 -3.49 4.73
CA LEU A 45 -2.64 -2.92 4.38
C LEU A 45 -3.64 -3.96 3.84
N ARG A 46 -3.21 -5.21 3.60
CA ARG A 46 -4.15 -6.31 3.30
C ARG A 46 -5.07 -6.64 4.47
N ASP A 47 -4.70 -6.29 5.69
CA ASP A 47 -5.63 -6.29 6.81
C ASP A 47 -6.65 -5.16 6.60
N LEU A 48 -7.94 -5.51 6.51
CA LEU A 48 -9.00 -4.54 6.22
C LEU A 48 -9.20 -3.53 7.36
N ASP A 49 -9.04 -3.96 8.62
CA ASP A 49 -9.16 -3.07 9.78
C ASP A 49 -7.98 -2.10 9.82
N PHE A 50 -6.81 -2.51 9.36
CA PHE A 50 -5.67 -1.63 9.17
C PHE A 50 -5.84 -0.69 7.96
N PHE A 51 -6.35 -1.20 6.84
CA PHE A 51 -6.65 -0.40 5.65
C PHE A 51 -7.66 0.72 5.93
N ASN A 52 -8.68 0.44 6.74
CA ASN A 52 -9.72 1.41 7.09
C ASN A 52 -9.25 2.51 8.05
N GLN A 53 -8.01 2.44 8.54
CA GLN A 53 -7.37 3.53 9.29
C GLN A 53 -6.72 4.58 8.39
N VAL A 54 -7.03 4.56 7.08
CA VAL A 54 -6.64 5.61 6.15
C VAL A 54 -7.09 6.99 6.66
N CYS A 55 -6.19 7.96 6.57
CA CYS A 55 -6.43 9.34 6.93
C CYS A 55 -6.01 10.25 5.77
N LEU A 56 -6.68 11.40 5.65
CA LEU A 56 -6.23 12.47 4.76
C LEU A 56 -5.22 13.33 5.52
N ASP A 57 -4.03 13.49 4.95
CA ASP A 57 -3.08 14.48 5.39
C ASP A 57 -3.36 15.79 4.64
N ASP A 58 -3.93 16.78 5.33
CA ASP A 58 -4.25 18.09 4.76
C ASP A 58 -3.00 18.92 4.42
N GLU A 59 -1.85 18.65 5.06
CA GLU A 59 -0.59 19.36 4.80
C GLU A 59 0.10 18.81 3.54
N ALA A 60 0.16 17.49 3.41
CA ALA A 60 0.72 16.82 2.24
C ALA A 60 -0.29 16.69 1.07
N GLY A 61 -1.59 16.83 1.35
CA GLY A 61 -2.66 16.67 0.35
C GLY A 61 -2.81 15.23 -0.16
N THR A 62 -2.54 14.24 0.69
CA THR A 62 -2.46 12.82 0.31
C THR A 62 -3.13 11.89 1.33
N LEU A 63 -3.39 10.65 0.93
CA LEU A 63 -3.89 9.61 1.83
C LEU A 63 -2.72 8.89 2.48
N VAL A 64 -2.77 8.79 3.81
CA VAL A 64 -1.74 8.17 4.63
C VAL A 64 -2.34 7.09 5.55
N TRP A 65 -1.55 6.05 5.82
CA TRP A 65 -1.90 5.00 6.78
C TRP A 65 -0.98 5.05 8.02
N PRO A 66 -1.34 4.38 9.13
CA PRO A 66 -0.56 4.42 10.37
C PRO A 66 0.89 3.89 10.25
N ASN A 67 1.20 3.12 9.20
CA ASN A 67 2.54 2.64 8.89
C ASN A 67 3.31 3.58 7.95
N GLU A 68 2.88 4.85 7.82
CA GLU A 68 3.48 5.85 6.94
C GLU A 68 3.39 5.52 5.45
N ALA A 69 2.63 4.49 5.07
CA ALA A 69 2.34 4.25 3.67
C ALA A 69 1.48 5.39 3.13
N ASP A 70 1.80 5.84 1.92
CA ASP A 70 1.08 6.88 1.19
C ASP A 70 0.96 6.50 -0.29
N PHE A 71 0.06 7.17 -1.01
CA PHE A 71 -0.02 7.06 -2.46
C PHE A 71 0.01 8.45 -3.08
N ASP A 72 0.91 8.67 -4.03
CA ASP A 72 1.02 9.95 -4.73
C ASP A 72 -0.33 10.35 -5.36
N PRO A 73 -0.88 11.53 -5.00
CA PRO A 73 -2.13 12.03 -5.57
C PRO A 73 -2.12 12.12 -7.09
N ALA A 74 -0.99 12.40 -7.74
CA ALA A 74 -0.90 12.46 -9.20
C ALA A 74 -1.14 11.08 -9.83
N ILE A 75 -0.62 10.02 -9.19
CA ILE A 75 -0.84 8.63 -9.62
C ILE A 75 -2.30 8.23 -9.44
N LEU A 76 -2.90 8.58 -8.31
CA LEU A 76 -4.31 8.29 -8.04
C LEU A 76 -5.24 9.08 -8.97
N HIS A 77 -4.88 10.32 -9.31
CA HIS A 77 -5.63 11.14 -10.26
C HIS A 77 -5.59 10.53 -11.67
N ASP A 78 -4.43 10.08 -12.13
CA ASP A 78 -4.26 9.44 -13.44
C ASP A 78 -4.45 7.91 -13.43
N TRP A 79 -5.12 7.37 -12.39
CA TRP A 79 -5.25 5.93 -12.18
C TRP A 79 -5.77 5.15 -13.40
N ASP A 80 -6.69 5.74 -14.18
CA ASP A 80 -7.22 5.13 -15.41
C ASP A 80 -6.16 4.91 -16.49
N LYS A 81 -5.08 5.71 -16.47
CA LYS A 81 -3.97 5.66 -17.43
C LYS A 81 -2.80 4.83 -16.91
N VAL A 82 -2.45 4.99 -15.62
CA VAL A 82 -1.22 4.42 -15.04
C VAL A 82 -1.47 3.23 -14.12
N GLY A 83 -2.69 3.06 -13.61
CA GLY A 83 -3.02 2.05 -12.60
C GLY A 83 -2.69 0.63 -13.04
N ALA A 84 -3.00 0.28 -14.29
CA ALA A 84 -2.66 -1.05 -14.83
C ALA A 84 -1.14 -1.32 -14.82
N ALA A 85 -0.32 -0.33 -15.16
CA ALA A 85 1.13 -0.43 -15.14
C ALA A 85 1.66 -0.50 -13.69
N MET A 86 1.09 0.29 -12.77
CA MET A 86 1.43 0.23 -11.35
C MET A 86 1.12 -1.13 -10.73
N ILE A 87 -0.04 -1.72 -11.05
CA ILE A 87 -0.40 -3.07 -10.61
C ILE A 87 0.58 -4.10 -11.19
N ALA A 88 0.94 -3.98 -12.47
CA ALA A 88 1.92 -4.87 -13.09
C ALA A 88 3.30 -4.78 -12.40
N MET A 89 3.72 -3.57 -12.01
CA MET A 89 4.94 -3.37 -11.23
C MET A 89 4.82 -3.96 -9.83
N ALA A 90 3.70 -3.76 -9.14
CA ALA A 90 3.46 -4.32 -7.81
C ALA A 90 3.52 -5.85 -7.82
N ASN A 91 3.13 -6.53 -8.91
CA ASN A 91 3.25 -7.99 -9.04
C ASN A 91 4.71 -8.48 -9.07
N SER A 92 5.69 -7.61 -9.30
CA SER A 92 7.11 -7.95 -9.19
C SER A 92 7.63 -7.93 -7.75
N TRP A 93 6.88 -7.32 -6.83
CA TRP A 93 7.23 -7.25 -5.41
C TRP A 93 6.86 -8.55 -4.71
N PRO A 94 7.62 -8.94 -3.67
CA PRO A 94 7.26 -10.10 -2.87
C PRO A 94 5.87 -9.95 -2.27
N GLU A 95 5.15 -11.08 -2.13
CA GLU A 95 3.92 -11.10 -1.35
C GLU A 95 4.19 -10.63 0.08
N PRO A 96 3.23 -9.95 0.74
CA PRO A 96 3.36 -9.63 2.15
C PRO A 96 3.73 -10.89 2.93
N ILE A 97 4.71 -10.75 3.81
CA ILE A 97 5.09 -11.81 4.73
C ILE A 97 3.87 -12.07 5.61
N ARG A 98 3.17 -13.19 5.38
CA ARG A 98 2.12 -13.62 6.30
C ARG A 98 2.80 -13.96 7.61
N ASN A 99 2.60 -13.14 8.63
CA ASN A 99 3.03 -13.48 9.97
C ASN A 99 2.06 -14.51 10.58
N ASP A 100 1.93 -15.67 9.95
CA ASP A 100 1.43 -16.88 10.59
C ASP A 100 2.56 -17.36 11.52
N SER A 101 2.68 -16.75 12.70
CA SER A 101 3.73 -17.11 13.66
C SER A 101 3.52 -18.55 14.17
N LEU A 102 4.42 -19.46 13.77
CA LEU A 102 5.11 -20.49 14.57
C LEU A 102 5.46 -21.71 13.69
N SER A 103 6.65 -21.71 13.08
CA SER A 103 7.40 -22.95 12.89
C SER A 103 8.84 -22.69 13.32
N THR A 104 9.06 -22.80 14.63
CA THR A 104 10.37 -23.07 15.22
C THR A 104 11.07 -24.14 14.40
N THR A 105 12.18 -23.78 13.75
CA THR A 105 13.26 -24.75 13.54
C THR A 105 14.53 -24.04 13.96
N GLU A 106 14.83 -24.16 15.26
CA GLU A 106 16.19 -24.07 15.76
C GLU A 106 17.10 -24.93 14.90
N THR A 107 17.92 -24.30 14.05
CA THR A 107 19.08 -24.97 13.47
C THR A 107 20.16 -25.04 14.55
N VAL A 108 20.02 -26.02 15.44
CA VAL A 108 21.14 -26.50 16.27
C VAL A 108 21.87 -27.56 15.44
N ALA A 109 22.66 -27.13 14.46
CA ALA A 109 23.59 -28.00 13.76
C ALA A 109 24.89 -28.07 14.59
N GLN A 110 24.84 -29.00 15.52
CA GLN A 110 25.92 -29.72 16.19
C GLN A 110 27.30 -29.53 15.54
N GLN A 111 28.20 -28.87 16.28
CA GLN A 111 29.64 -29.01 16.10
C GLN A 111 30.03 -30.41 16.57
N GLU A 112 30.23 -31.34 15.63
CA GLU A 112 30.97 -32.57 15.91
C GLU A 112 32.26 -32.63 15.10
N SER A 113 33.34 -32.86 15.85
CA SER A 113 34.56 -33.59 15.49
C SER A 113 35.56 -32.94 14.54
N VAL A 114 36.74 -32.60 15.09
CA VAL A 114 37.99 -33.36 14.82
C VAL A 114 38.98 -33.16 15.97
N ILE A 115 39.20 -34.20 16.80
CA ILE A 115 40.53 -34.53 17.34
C ILE A 115 40.59 -36.02 17.66
N TYR A 116 41.39 -36.75 16.88
CA TYR A 116 42.09 -37.98 17.26
C TYR A 116 43.51 -37.87 16.71
#